data_AF-P93860-F1
#
_entry.id   AF-P93860-F1
#
_cell.length_a   1.000
_cell.length_b   1.000
_cell.length_c   1.000
_cell.angle_alpha   90.00
_cell.angle_beta   90.00
_cell.angle_gamma   90.00
#
_symmetry.space_group_name_H-M   'P 1'
#
loop_
_entity.id
_entity.type
_entity.pdbx_description
1 polymer ?
#
loop_
_entity_poly.entity_id
_entity_poly.type
_entity_poly.pdbx_seq_one_letter_code
_entity_poly.pdbx_strand_id
1 'polypeptide(L)'
;VEVKHGRICQLPFLGQITTALDTTSPETIDGAGDSFADLPNGFAAIGGPDSIPGAGTGQILFFIGALELAVMKDVTGENEFVGDFRNGYIDFGWDNFDEETKLQKRAVELNNGRAAMMGILRLMVHEQLGGSLPIVGDL
;
A
#
# COMPACT_ATOMS: atom_id res chain seq x y z
N VAL A 1 11.88 -10.53 -3.94
CA VAL A 1 10.59 -11.03 -3.38
C VAL A 1 10.27 -10.38 -2.05
N GLU A 2 11.15 -10.44 -1.04
CA GLU A 2 10.92 -9.84 0.28
C GLU A 2 10.66 -8.33 0.23
N VAL A 3 11.51 -7.56 -0.47
CA VAL A 3 11.35 -6.09 -0.63
C VAL A 3 9.98 -5.74 -1.23
N LYS A 4 9.51 -6.52 -2.21
CA LYS A 4 8.19 -6.32 -2.82
C LYS A 4 7.07 -6.54 -1.79
N HIS A 5 7.11 -7.62 -1.01
CA HIS A 5 6.12 -7.86 0.04
C HIS A 5 6.18 -6.76 1.12
N GLY A 6 7.38 -6.35 1.52
CA GLY A 6 7.57 -5.25 2.47
C GLY A 6 6.89 -3.95 2.00
N ARG A 7 7.11 -3.55 0.74
CA ARG A 7 6.45 -2.37 0.14
C ARG A 7 4.94 -2.52 0.05
N ILE A 8 4.46 -3.70 -0.37
CA ILE A 8 3.02 -4.01 -0.44
C ILE A 8 2.39 -3.98 0.96
N CYS A 9 3.12 -4.24 2.04
CA CYS A 9 2.57 -4.18 3.39
C CYS A 9 2.72 -2.81 4.06
N GLN A 10 3.72 -2.00 3.68
CA GLN A 10 3.90 -0.63 4.19
C GLN A 10 2.73 0.29 3.84
N LEU A 11 2.26 0.26 2.58
CA LEU A 11 1.21 1.17 2.12
C LEU A 11 -0.16 0.87 2.75
N PRO A 12 -0.65 -0.39 2.84
CA PRO A 12 -1.90 -0.71 3.51
C PRO A 12 -1.85 -0.47 5.02
N PHE A 13 -0.69 -0.63 5.65
CA PHE A 13 -0.54 -0.30 7.07
C PHE A 13 -0.76 1.20 7.32
N LEU A 14 -0.20 2.07 6.47
CA LEU A 14 -0.50 3.51 6.52
C LEU A 14 -1.96 3.80 6.14
N GLY A 15 -2.46 3.14 5.09
CA GLY A 15 -3.83 3.26 4.62
C GLY A 15 -4.84 3.03 5.72
N GLN A 16 -4.70 1.94 6.49
CA GLN A 16 -5.61 1.67 7.60
C GLN A 16 -5.57 2.72 8.71
N ILE A 17 -4.39 3.29 8.99
CA ILE A 17 -4.30 4.37 9.97
C ILE A 17 -5.03 5.61 9.46
N THR A 18 -4.86 5.97 8.17
CA THR A 18 -5.51 7.16 7.60
C THR A 18 -7.03 7.00 7.48
N THR A 19 -7.53 5.81 7.15
CA THR A 19 -8.99 5.57 7.07
C THR A 19 -9.61 5.50 8.46
N ALA A 20 -8.92 4.96 9.47
CA ALA A 20 -9.38 5.00 10.86
C ALA A 20 -9.37 6.40 11.49
N LEU A 21 -8.64 7.36 10.90
CA LEU A 21 -8.64 8.76 11.31
C LEU A 21 -9.73 9.60 10.60
N ASP A 22 -10.64 8.96 9.85
CA ASP A 22 -11.72 9.59 9.08
C ASP A 22 -11.22 10.72 8.15
N THR A 23 -10.00 10.62 7.63
CA THR A 23 -9.45 11.60 6.68
C THR A 23 -9.93 11.35 5.24
N THR A 24 -11.10 10.72 5.07
CA THR A 24 -11.69 10.39 3.77
C THR A 24 -12.22 11.63 3.08
N SER A 25 -12.07 11.70 1.76
CA SER A 25 -12.62 12.81 0.96
C SER A 25 -14.15 12.77 1.01
N PRO A 26 -14.85 13.92 1.19
CA PRO A 26 -16.31 13.96 1.14
C PRO A 26 -16.88 13.81 -0.27
N GLU A 27 -16.03 13.63 -1.28
CA GLU A 27 -16.44 13.47 -2.68
C GLU A 27 -17.04 12.09 -2.96
N THR A 28 -17.78 12.01 -4.06
CA THR A 28 -18.47 10.78 -4.49
C THR A 28 -17.49 9.82 -5.17
N ILE A 29 -17.53 8.54 -4.79
CA ILE A 29 -16.70 7.48 -5.38
C ILE A 29 -17.19 7.06 -6.76
N ASP A 30 -18.49 7.26 -7.04
CA ASP A 30 -19.11 6.81 -8.27
C ASP A 30 -20.15 7.81 -8.83
N GLY A 31 -20.76 7.43 -9.96
CA GLY A 31 -21.84 8.20 -10.57
C GLY A 31 -23.20 7.99 -9.92
N ALA A 32 -23.32 7.12 -8.90
CA ALA A 32 -24.54 6.87 -8.14
C ALA A 32 -24.66 7.81 -6.92
N GLY A 33 -23.54 8.38 -6.48
CA GLY A 33 -23.49 9.41 -5.45
C GLY A 33 -23.03 8.91 -4.07
N ASP A 34 -22.53 7.67 -3.99
CA ASP A 34 -21.95 7.13 -2.76
C ASP A 34 -20.65 7.90 -2.43
N SER A 35 -20.43 8.31 -1.18
CA SER A 35 -19.22 9.03 -0.79
C SER A 35 -18.15 8.11 -0.20
N PHE A 36 -16.89 8.53 -0.21
CA PHE A 36 -15.82 7.76 0.45
C PHE A 36 -16.02 7.63 1.98
N ALA A 37 -16.82 8.52 2.58
CA ALA A 37 -17.16 8.47 4.00
C ALA A 37 -18.23 7.41 4.32
N ASP A 38 -18.98 6.94 3.32
CA ASP A 38 -20.03 5.94 3.50
C ASP A 38 -19.48 4.50 3.47
N LEU A 39 -18.21 4.33 3.08
CA LEU A 39 -17.57 3.02 3.00
C LEU A 39 -17.08 2.57 4.39
N PRO A 40 -17.32 1.30 4.76
CA PRO A 40 -16.80 0.75 6.01
C PRO A 40 -15.28 0.60 5.95
N ASN A 41 -14.63 0.61 7.11
CA ASN A 41 -13.19 0.34 7.23
C ASN A 41 -12.88 -1.16 7.11
N GLY A 42 -11.60 -1.50 6.97
CA GLY A 42 -11.15 -2.89 6.96
C GLY A 42 -11.53 -3.71 5.72
N PHE A 43 -11.64 -5.01 5.91
CA PHE A 43 -12.09 -6.02 4.94
C PHE A 43 -13.54 -5.78 4.47
N ALA A 44 -14.38 -5.19 5.30
CA ALA A 44 -15.75 -4.83 4.93
C ALA A 44 -15.79 -3.86 3.73
N ALA A 45 -14.77 -3.03 3.55
CA ALA A 45 -14.64 -2.13 2.38
C ALA A 45 -14.56 -2.89 1.04
N ILE A 46 -14.04 -4.11 1.06
CA ILE A 46 -13.73 -4.91 -0.15
C ILE A 46 -14.76 -6.03 -0.36
N GLY A 47 -15.30 -6.60 0.72
CA GLY A 47 -16.19 -7.77 0.66
C GLY A 47 -17.42 -7.71 1.57
N GLY A 48 -17.73 -6.53 2.14
CA GLY A 48 -18.90 -6.29 2.97
C GLY A 48 -20.17 -5.94 2.17
N PRO A 49 -21.31 -5.79 2.86
CA PRO A 49 -22.58 -5.40 2.23
C PRO A 49 -22.55 -3.98 1.63
N ASP A 50 -21.78 -3.07 2.23
CA ASP A 50 -21.57 -1.68 1.78
C ASP A 50 -20.16 -1.49 1.17
N SER A 51 -19.67 -2.50 0.43
CA SER A 51 -18.33 -2.49 -0.16
C SER A 51 -18.23 -1.64 -1.42
N ILE A 52 -17.00 -1.31 -1.80
CA ILE A 52 -16.67 -0.70 -3.10
C ILE A 52 -17.33 -1.50 -4.24
N PRO A 53 -17.97 -0.84 -5.22
CA PRO A 53 -18.59 -1.52 -6.36
C PRO A 53 -17.61 -2.49 -7.04
N GLY A 54 -18.03 -3.71 -7.34
CA GLY A 54 -17.15 -4.75 -7.88
C GLY A 54 -16.43 -4.37 -9.18
N ALA A 55 -17.05 -3.51 -10.00
CA ALA A 55 -16.40 -2.93 -11.18
C ALA A 55 -15.21 -2.02 -10.82
N GLY A 56 -15.31 -1.24 -9.74
CA GLY A 56 -14.23 -0.40 -9.22
C GLY A 56 -13.07 -1.23 -8.68
N THR A 57 -13.35 -2.27 -7.89
CA THR A 57 -12.33 -3.22 -7.43
C THR A 57 -11.63 -3.93 -8.60
N GLY A 58 -12.39 -4.28 -9.64
CA GLY A 58 -11.83 -4.84 -10.88
C GLY A 58 -10.88 -3.87 -11.61
N GLN A 59 -11.21 -2.58 -11.67
CA GLN A 59 -10.33 -1.56 -12.25
C GLN A 59 -9.02 -1.41 -11.46
N ILE A 60 -9.10 -1.41 -10.13
CA ILE A 60 -7.92 -1.35 -9.25
C ILE A 60 -7.01 -2.56 -9.50
N LEU A 61 -7.57 -3.77 -9.51
CA LEU A 61 -6.79 -4.99 -9.77
C LEU A 61 -6.17 -4.99 -11.16
N PHE A 62 -6.91 -4.57 -12.18
CA PHE A 62 -6.39 -4.46 -13.54
C PHE A 62 -5.24 -3.44 -13.62
N PHE A 63 -5.40 -2.27 -12.98
CA PHE A 63 -4.37 -1.24 -12.95
C PHE A 63 -3.11 -1.72 -12.24
N ILE A 64 -3.23 -2.37 -11.08
CA ILE A 64 -2.09 -2.98 -10.37
C ILE A 64 -1.40 -4.02 -11.24
N GLY A 65 -2.16 -4.89 -11.91
CA GLY A 65 -1.61 -5.90 -12.83
C GLY A 65 -0.88 -5.27 -14.03
N ALA A 66 -1.44 -4.20 -14.61
CA ALA A 66 -0.81 -3.46 -15.68
C ALA A 66 0.50 -2.79 -15.23
N LEU A 67 0.52 -2.16 -14.04
CA LEU A 67 1.73 -1.58 -13.46
C LEU A 67 2.80 -2.64 -13.20
N GLU A 68 2.42 -3.82 -12.70
CA GLU A 68 3.36 -4.90 -12.44
C GLU A 68 4.02 -5.44 -13.72
N LEU A 69 3.25 -5.53 -14.82
CA LEU A 69 3.76 -6.02 -16.09
C LEU A 69 4.54 -4.98 -16.90
N ALA A 70 4.20 -3.69 -16.76
CA ALA A 70 4.76 -2.64 -17.60
C ALA A 70 5.86 -1.81 -16.90
N VAL A 71 5.67 -1.43 -15.63
CA VAL A 71 6.46 -0.39 -14.95
C VAL A 71 7.28 -0.92 -13.77
N MET A 72 6.72 -1.79 -12.93
CA MET A 72 7.38 -2.32 -11.72
C MET A 72 8.31 -3.51 -12.03
N LYS A 73 9.08 -3.40 -13.10
CA LYS A 73 10.12 -4.34 -13.49
C LYS A 73 11.34 -3.59 -13.96
N ASP A 74 12.45 -4.30 -14.06
CA ASP A 74 13.60 -3.79 -14.78
C ASP A 74 13.29 -3.76 -16.27
N VAL A 75 13.04 -2.56 -16.79
CA VAL A 75 12.69 -2.36 -18.20
C VAL A 75 13.94 -2.14 -19.05
N THR A 76 14.99 -1.56 -18.48
CA THR A 76 16.20 -1.14 -19.21
C THR A 76 17.40 -2.05 -18.98
N GLY A 77 17.39 -2.87 -17.93
CA GLY A 77 18.53 -3.70 -17.52
C GLY A 77 19.59 -2.93 -16.73
N GLU A 78 19.33 -1.67 -16.39
CA GLU A 78 20.29 -0.73 -15.79
C GLU A 78 20.11 -0.57 -14.27
N ASN A 79 19.26 -1.39 -13.64
CA ASN A 79 18.96 -1.27 -12.22
C ASN A 79 20.16 -1.64 -11.34
N GLU A 80 20.54 -0.75 -10.43
CA GLU A 80 21.67 -0.94 -9.50
C GLU A 80 21.42 -2.08 -8.49
N PHE A 81 20.15 -2.33 -8.15
CA PHE A 81 19.77 -3.37 -7.20
C PHE A 81 18.32 -3.84 -7.39
N VAL A 82 18.01 -5.01 -6.83
CA VAL A 82 16.65 -5.58 -6.85
C VAL A 82 15.68 -4.66 -6.11
N GLY A 83 14.65 -4.18 -6.81
CA GLY A 83 13.66 -3.23 -6.29
C GLY A 83 13.96 -1.77 -6.64
N ASP A 84 15.02 -1.50 -7.40
CA ASP A 84 15.16 -0.24 -8.10
C ASP A 84 14.19 -0.21 -9.30
N PHE A 85 13.35 0.82 -9.38
CA PHE A 85 12.42 1.04 -10.50
C PHE A 85 12.67 2.38 -11.19
N ARG A 86 13.82 3.02 -10.94
CA ARG A 86 14.23 4.25 -11.63
C ARG A 86 14.52 4.00 -13.11
N ASN A 87 14.89 2.77 -13.47
CA ASN A 87 15.12 2.32 -14.85
C ASN A 87 16.06 3.26 -15.64
N GLY A 88 17.05 3.87 -14.96
CA GLY A 88 17.99 4.83 -15.57
C GLY A 88 17.37 6.13 -16.10
N TYR A 89 16.05 6.31 -15.99
CA TYR A 89 15.31 7.41 -16.64
C TYR A 89 15.27 8.67 -15.76
N ILE A 90 15.27 8.51 -14.43
CA ILE A 90 15.14 9.61 -13.47
C ILE A 90 16.06 9.37 -12.29
N ASP A 91 17.01 10.28 -12.07
CA ASP A 91 17.76 10.37 -10.82
C ASP A 91 17.05 11.35 -9.86
N PHE A 92 16.44 10.81 -8.81
CA PHE A 92 15.84 11.60 -7.72
C PHE A 92 16.90 12.09 -6.72
N GLY A 93 18.11 12.37 -7.19
CA GLY A 93 19.29 12.72 -6.38
C GLY A 93 19.89 11.54 -5.63
N TRP A 94 19.64 10.31 -6.08
CA TRP A 94 20.23 9.09 -5.53
C TRP A 94 21.75 9.08 -5.69
N ASP A 95 22.25 9.60 -6.82
CA ASP A 95 23.68 9.63 -7.12
C ASP A 95 24.45 10.61 -6.24
N ASN A 96 23.76 11.55 -5.59
CA ASN A 96 24.36 12.50 -4.65
C ASN A 96 24.59 11.92 -3.24
N PHE A 97 24.03 10.73 -2.93
CA PHE A 97 24.26 10.09 -1.63
C PHE A 97 25.58 9.32 -1.61
N ASP A 98 26.24 9.30 -0.45
CA ASP A 98 27.35 8.40 -0.19
C ASP A 98 26.86 6.94 -0.06
N GLU A 99 27.78 5.99 -0.24
CA GLU A 99 27.47 4.56 -0.18
C GLU A 99 26.95 4.12 1.19
N GLU A 100 27.41 4.76 2.26
CA GLU A 100 26.93 4.49 3.62
C GLU A 100 25.46 4.88 3.79
N THR A 101 25.06 6.07 3.33
CA THR A 101 23.68 6.53 3.36
C THR A 101 22.79 5.67 2.47
N LYS A 102 23.26 5.29 1.27
CA LYS A 102 22.51 4.38 0.38
C LYS A 102 22.23 3.04 1.08
N LEU A 103 23.23 2.45 1.73
CA LEU A 103 23.09 1.22 2.51
C LEU A 103 22.13 1.40 3.70
N GLN A 104 22.27 2.51 4.44
CA GLN A 104 21.41 2.80 5.58
C GLN A 104 19.95 2.95 5.16
N LYS A 105 19.65 3.74 4.12
CA LYS A 105 18.28 3.98 3.66
C LYS A 105 17.61 2.71 3.16
N ARG A 106 18.34 1.86 2.42
CA ARG A 106 17.85 0.54 1.98
C ARG A 106 17.61 -0.41 3.15
N ALA A 107 18.48 -0.39 4.16
CA ALA A 107 18.28 -1.19 5.37
C ALA A 107 17.05 -0.73 6.16
N VAL A 108 16.82 0.59 6.27
CA VAL A 108 15.62 1.17 6.89
C VAL A 108 14.37 0.75 6.14
N GLU A 109 14.36 0.85 4.82
CA GLU A 109 13.25 0.40 3.98
C GLU A 109 12.91 -1.07 4.23
N LEU A 110 13.92 -1.95 4.20
CA LEU A 110 13.75 -3.38 4.42
C LEU A 110 13.20 -3.69 5.81
N ASN A 111 13.75 -3.07 6.85
CA ASN A 111 13.32 -3.31 8.23
C ASN A 111 11.91 -2.77 8.49
N ASN A 112 11.57 -1.61 7.95
CA ASN A 112 10.19 -1.10 7.99
C ASN A 112 9.24 -2.02 7.23
N GLY A 113 9.68 -2.61 6.11
CA GLY A 113 8.89 -3.58 5.35
C GLY A 113 8.61 -4.84 6.18
N ARG A 114 9.61 -5.35 6.90
CA ARG A 114 9.47 -6.47 7.83
C ARG A 114 8.51 -6.17 8.97
N ALA A 115 8.61 -4.98 9.57
CA ALA A 115 7.69 -4.55 10.62
C ALA A 115 6.26 -4.42 10.08
N ALA A 116 6.09 -3.82 8.89
CA ALA A 116 4.78 -3.65 8.26
C ALA A 116 4.11 -4.98 7.91
N MET A 117 4.86 -6.00 7.47
CA MET A 117 4.33 -7.34 7.24
C MET A 117 3.70 -7.94 8.50
N MET A 118 4.35 -7.78 9.65
CA MET A 118 3.79 -8.22 10.94
C MET A 118 2.62 -7.33 11.39
N GLY A 119 2.71 -6.03 11.14
CA GLY A 119 1.67 -5.06 11.45
C GLY A 119 0.36 -5.35 10.73
N ILE A 120 0.40 -5.49 9.41
CA ILE A 120 -0.81 -5.75 8.61
C ILE A 120 -1.43 -7.12 8.91
N LEU A 121 -0.60 -8.15 9.14
CA LEU A 121 -1.09 -9.46 9.56
C LEU A 121 -1.85 -9.36 10.88
N ARG A 122 -1.31 -8.60 11.85
CA ARG A 122 -2.00 -8.35 13.13
C ARG A 122 -3.33 -7.63 12.91
N LEU A 123 -3.37 -6.60 12.07
CA LEU A 123 -4.60 -5.86 11.76
C LEU A 123 -5.68 -6.80 11.19
N MET A 124 -5.34 -7.57 10.15
CA MET A 124 -6.28 -8.50 9.51
C MET A 124 -6.81 -9.59 10.46
N VAL A 125 -5.93 -10.16 11.29
CA VAL A 125 -6.34 -11.21 12.24
C VAL A 125 -7.21 -10.64 13.36
N HIS A 126 -6.88 -9.46 13.88
CA HIS A 126 -7.66 -8.84 14.95
C HIS A 126 -9.04 -8.36 14.47
N GLU A 127 -9.14 -7.89 13.24
CA GLU A 127 -10.42 -7.57 12.59
C GLU A 127 -11.34 -8.80 12.53
N GLN A 128 -10.84 -9.94 12.05
CA GLN A 128 -11.62 -11.18 11.98
C GLN A 128 -12.02 -11.74 13.35
N LEU A 129 -11.27 -11.41 14.40
CA LEU A 129 -11.58 -11.80 15.78
C LEU A 129 -12.52 -10.81 16.49
N GLY A 130 -12.94 -9.72 15.83
CA GLY A 130 -13.84 -8.70 16.38
C GLY A 130 -13.22 -7.87 17.50
N GLY A 131 -11.90 -7.65 17.45
CA GLY A 131 -11.17 -6.90 18.47
C GLY A 131 -11.00 -5.43 18.10
N SER A 132 -11.18 -4.53 19.08
CA SER A 132 -10.84 -3.12 18.92
C SER A 132 -9.34 -2.87 19.13
N LEU A 133 -8.73 -2.06 18.27
CA LEU A 133 -7.32 -1.72 18.36
C LEU A 133 -7.15 -0.25 18.76
N PRO A 134 -6.29 0.08 19.75
CA PRO A 134 -6.15 1.44 20.28
C PRO A 134 -5.79 2.53 19.27
N ILE A 135 -5.25 2.17 18.10
CA ILE A 135 -4.79 3.10 17.05
C ILE A 135 -5.73 3.12 15.85
N VAL A 136 -6.51 2.05 15.64
CA VAL A 136 -7.32 1.86 14.41
C VAL A 136 -8.83 1.79 14.74
N GLY A 137 -9.21 1.90 16.01
CA GLY A 137 -10.60 1.89 16.45
C GLY A 137 -11.21 0.50 16.47
N ASP A 138 -12.54 0.44 16.47
CA ASP A 138 -13.30 -0.80 16.27
C ASP A 138 -13.13 -1.22 14.80
N LEU A 139 -12.61 -2.45 14.60
CA LEU A 139 -12.40 -3.07 13.30
C LEU A 139 -13.56 -3.99 12.94
#